data_AF-B7KSU4-F1
#
_entry.id   AF-B7KSU4-F1
#
_cell.length_a   1.000
_cell.length_b   1.000
_cell.length_c   1.000
_cell.angle_alpha   90.00
_cell.angle_beta   90.00
_cell.angle_gamma   90.00
#
_symmetry.space_group_name_H-M   'P 1'
#
loop_
_entity.id
_entity.type
_entity.pdbx_description
1 polymer ?
#
loop_
_entity_poly.entity_id
_entity_poly.type
_entity_poly.pdbx_seq_one_letter_code
_entity_poly.pdbx_strand_id
1 'polypeptide(L)'
;MLTFSESRQRTLSTPYEIAAYLGETFRAMQEASAFKAGDPVTITARSGLTPEIGIGDVGIMLCDLPNQLHSWVLVFTSGGQQMAVQIQTANLAKREPAAGGEA
;
A
#
# COMPACT_ATOMS: atom_id res chain seq x y z
N MET A 1 -20.05 20.55 21.77
CA MET A 1 -19.67 19.50 20.80
C MET A 1 -19.78 18.16 21.51
N LEU A 2 -20.50 17.19 20.96
CA LEU A 2 -20.69 15.87 21.55
C LEU A 2 -20.26 14.81 20.53
N THR A 3 -19.39 13.91 20.95
CA THR A 3 -19.07 12.69 20.21
C THR A 3 -19.89 11.56 20.82
N PHE A 4 -20.67 10.84 20.01
CA PHE A 4 -21.37 9.63 20.45
C PHE A 4 -21.07 8.50 19.46
N SER A 5 -20.95 7.29 19.99
CA SER A 5 -20.63 6.10 19.20
C SER A 5 -21.90 5.29 19.03
N GLU A 6 -22.42 5.22 17.80
CA GLU A 6 -23.55 4.37 17.44
C GLU A 6 -23.03 3.04 16.87
N SER A 7 -23.50 1.93 17.41
CA SER A 7 -23.16 0.60 16.92
C SER A 7 -24.33 0.02 16.14
N ARG A 8 -24.15 -0.25 14.85
CA ARG A 8 -25.12 -0.95 14.01
C ARG A 8 -24.62 -2.37 13.74
N GLN A 9 -25.46 -3.36 14.01
CA GLN A 9 -25.19 -4.75 13.64
C GLN A 9 -25.89 -5.10 12.33
N ARG A 10 -25.20 -5.86 11.48
CA ARG A 10 -25.73 -6.44 10.25
C ARG A 10 -25.26 -7.88 10.14
N THR A 11 -26.18 -8.80 9.92
CA THR A 11 -25.87 -10.20 9.61
C THR A 11 -25.61 -10.34 8.10
N LEU A 12 -24.51 -11.00 7.74
CA LEU A 12 -24.20 -11.41 6.37
C LEU A 12 -24.37 -12.93 6.30
N SER A 13 -25.38 -13.41 5.59
CA SER A 13 -25.86 -14.79 5.67
C SER A 13 -25.34 -15.68 4.55
N THR A 14 -24.73 -15.11 3.52
CA THR A 14 -24.24 -15.85 2.35
C THR A 14 -22.80 -15.48 2.00
N PRO A 15 -22.03 -16.40 1.38
CA PRO A 15 -20.70 -16.07 0.87
C PRO A 15 -20.70 -14.87 -0.09
N TYR A 16 -21.78 -14.69 -0.86
CA TYR A 16 -21.93 -13.56 -1.77
C TYR A 16 -22.05 -12.22 -1.01
N GLU A 17 -22.88 -12.17 0.03
CA GLU A 17 -23.03 -10.98 0.88
C GLU A 17 -21.72 -10.62 1.58
N ILE A 18 -20.97 -11.63 2.05
CA ILE A 18 -19.66 -11.44 2.67
C ILE A 18 -18.67 -10.85 1.65
N ALA A 19 -18.60 -11.43 0.45
CA ALA A 19 -17.70 -10.94 -0.59
C ALA A 19 -18.04 -9.51 -1.04
N ALA A 20 -19.33 -9.19 -1.18
CA ALA A 20 -19.77 -7.83 -1.51
C ALA A 20 -19.36 -6.81 -0.45
N TYR A 21 -19.60 -7.13 0.83
CA TYR A 21 -19.21 -6.25 1.94
C TYR A 21 -17.69 -6.05 2.03
N LEU A 22 -16.90 -7.12 1.86
CA LEU A 22 -15.44 -7.02 1.82
C LEU A 22 -14.95 -6.17 0.64
N GLY A 23 -15.59 -6.29 -0.53
CA GLY A 23 -15.28 -5.47 -1.70
C GLY A 23 -15.56 -3.99 -1.50
N GLU A 24 -16.71 -3.65 -0.93
CA GLU A 24 -17.07 -2.27 -0.54
C GLU A 24 -16.07 -1.70 0.47
N THR A 25 -15.76 -2.49 1.51
CA THR A 25 -14.80 -2.11 2.55
C THR A 25 -13.41 -1.85 1.97
N PHE A 26 -12.93 -2.76 1.11
CA PHE A 26 -11.63 -2.62 0.45
C PHE A 26 -11.55 -1.36 -0.44
N ARG A 27 -12.62 -1.03 -1.16
CA ARG A 27 -12.68 0.22 -1.95
C ARG A 27 -12.60 1.46 -1.06
N ALA A 28 -13.39 1.50 0.01
CA ALA A 28 -13.34 2.61 0.96
C ALA A 28 -11.94 2.76 1.60
N MET A 29 -11.30 1.63 1.92
CA MET A 29 -9.92 1.62 2.42
C MET A 29 -8.93 2.16 1.38
N GLN A 30 -9.00 1.72 0.12
CA GLN A 30 -8.14 2.23 -0.95
C GLN A 30 -8.34 3.74 -1.18
N GLU A 31 -9.57 4.25 -1.09
CA GLU A 31 -9.86 5.67 -1.24
C GLU A 31 -9.21 6.50 -0.12
N ALA A 32 -9.26 6.01 1.13
CA ALA A 32 -8.64 6.64 2.29
C ALA A 32 -7.11 6.46 2.38
N SER A 33 -6.55 5.53 1.62
CA SER A 33 -5.11 5.23 1.60
C SER A 33 -4.27 6.41 1.13
N ALA A 34 -3.12 6.65 1.77
CA ALA A 34 -2.20 7.74 1.44
C ALA A 34 -1.49 7.49 0.10
N PHE A 35 -1.14 6.24 -0.18
CA PHE A 35 -0.61 5.80 -1.46
C PHE A 35 -1.70 5.13 -2.30
N LYS A 36 -1.62 5.31 -3.62
CA LYS A 36 -2.46 4.59 -4.59
C LYS A 36 -1.66 3.50 -5.27
N ALA A 37 -2.34 2.44 -5.69
CA ALA A 37 -1.70 1.41 -6.52
C ALA A 37 -1.16 2.05 -7.81
N GLY A 38 0.07 1.72 -8.17
CA GLY A 38 0.80 2.34 -9.28
C GLY A 38 1.64 3.56 -8.89
N ASP A 39 1.47 4.14 -7.70
CA ASP A 39 2.29 5.27 -7.27
C ASP A 39 3.78 4.85 -7.21
N PRO A 40 4.69 5.63 -7.82
CA PRO A 40 6.11 5.43 -7.60
C PRO A 40 6.47 5.83 -6.17
N VAL A 41 7.25 5.00 -5.50
CA VAL A 41 7.68 5.23 -4.12
C VAL A 41 9.19 5.14 -3.99
N THR A 42 9.71 5.89 -3.03
CA THR A 42 11.10 5.80 -2.56
C THR A 42 11.12 5.09 -1.21
N ILE A 43 12.06 4.15 -1.04
CA ILE A 43 12.34 3.47 0.23
C ILE A 43 13.29 4.37 1.03
N THR A 44 12.79 5.02 2.08
CA THR A 44 13.56 5.98 2.88
C THR A 44 14.39 5.32 3.98
N ALA A 45 14.02 4.10 4.38
CA ALA A 45 14.77 3.29 5.34
C ALA A 45 14.63 1.80 5.01
N ARG A 46 15.73 1.04 5.18
CA ARG A 46 15.81 -0.38 4.80
C ARG A 46 15.55 -1.35 5.96
N SER A 47 14.94 -0.89 7.04
CA SER A 47 14.61 -1.72 8.20
C SER A 47 13.73 -2.90 7.79
N GLY A 48 14.21 -4.12 8.00
CA GLY A 48 13.50 -5.35 7.63
C GLY A 48 13.69 -5.81 6.19
N LEU A 49 14.46 -5.08 5.37
CA LEU A 49 14.79 -5.48 4.00
C LEU A 49 16.20 -6.05 3.92
N THR A 50 16.35 -7.17 3.23
CA THR A 50 17.67 -7.69 2.89
C THR A 50 18.35 -6.77 1.85
N PRO A 51 19.69 -6.73 1.81
CA PRO A 51 20.42 -5.87 0.86
C PRO A 51 20.07 -6.15 -0.61
N GLU A 52 19.68 -7.38 -0.91
CA GLU A 52 19.43 -7.86 -2.28
C GLU A 52 18.09 -7.38 -2.87
N ILE A 53 17.21 -6.77 -2.08
CA ILE A 53 15.82 -6.45 -2.43
C ILE A 53 15.61 -4.94 -2.46
N GLY A 54 14.85 -4.39 -3.41
CA GLY A 54 14.60 -2.94 -3.41
C GLY A 54 15.80 -2.14 -3.89
N ILE A 55 16.44 -2.62 -4.96
CA ILE A 55 17.61 -1.94 -5.54
C ILE A 55 17.23 -0.57 -6.09
N GLY A 56 18.11 0.40 -5.85
CA GLY A 56 17.86 1.81 -6.17
C GLY A 56 16.92 2.51 -5.19
N ASP A 57 16.53 1.83 -4.11
CA ASP A 57 15.60 2.33 -3.08
C ASP A 57 14.29 2.84 -3.68
N VAL A 58 13.79 2.14 -4.69
CA VAL A 58 12.57 2.46 -5.43
C VAL A 58 11.64 1.28 -5.55
N GLY A 59 10.36 1.59 -5.73
CA GLY A 59 9.37 0.60 -6.11
C GLY A 59 8.09 1.22 -6.66
N ILE A 60 7.17 0.35 -7.02
CA ILE A 60 5.80 0.71 -7.40
C ILE A 60 4.86 0.19 -6.32
N MET A 61 4.02 1.06 -5.78
CA MET A 61 3.01 0.67 -4.82
C MET A 61 2.04 -0.33 -5.44
N LEU A 62 1.90 -1.51 -4.85
CA LEU A 62 0.91 -2.52 -5.27
C LEU A 62 -0.37 -2.40 -4.45
N CYS A 63 -0.24 -2.23 -3.13
CA CYS A 63 -1.38 -2.10 -2.23
C CYS A 63 -0.95 -1.40 -0.94
N ASP A 64 -1.62 -0.31 -0.62
CA ASP A 64 -1.56 0.36 0.66
C ASP A 64 -2.97 0.46 1.23
N LEU A 65 -3.10 0.25 2.54
CA LEU A 65 -4.39 0.30 3.23
C LEU A 65 -4.24 1.08 4.54
N PRO A 66 -5.22 1.92 4.89
CA PRO A 66 -5.17 2.73 6.10
C PRO A 66 -5.06 1.84 7.34
N ASN A 67 -4.32 2.34 8.34
CA ASN A 67 -4.08 1.68 9.62
C ASN A 67 -3.32 0.33 9.52
N GLN A 68 -2.70 0.02 8.39
CA GLN A 68 -1.75 -1.09 8.26
C GLN A 68 -0.33 -0.60 8.50
N LEU A 69 0.51 -1.46 9.08
CA LEU A 69 1.92 -1.15 9.32
C LEU A 69 2.80 -1.34 8.07
N HIS A 70 2.32 -2.12 7.10
CA HIS A 70 3.06 -2.49 5.91
C HIS A 70 2.23 -2.26 4.66
N SER A 71 2.91 -1.82 3.60
CA SER A 71 2.38 -1.73 2.24
C SER A 71 3.07 -2.77 1.36
N TRP A 72 2.38 -3.24 0.34
CA TRP A 72 2.95 -4.12 -0.68
C TRP A 72 3.55 -3.27 -1.79
N VAL A 73 4.81 -3.53 -2.12
CA VAL A 73 5.59 -2.77 -3.11
C VAL A 73 6.25 -3.74 -4.08
N LEU A 74 6.14 -3.46 -5.38
CA LEU A 74 6.88 -4.14 -6.43
C LEU A 74 8.26 -3.50 -6.55
N VAL A 75 9.29 -4.32 -6.43
CA VAL A 75 10.69 -3.88 -6.48
C VAL A 75 11.54 -4.79 -7.36
N PHE A 76 12.76 -4.35 -7.67
CA PHE A 76 13.80 -5.20 -8.23
C PHE A 76 14.72 -5.79 -7.17
N THR A 77 15.22 -6.99 -7.43
CA THR A 77 16.38 -7.56 -6.73
C THR A 77 17.69 -7.15 -7.39
N SER A 78 18.83 -7.39 -6.72
CA SER A 78 20.18 -7.20 -7.29
C SER A 78 20.46 -8.03 -8.53
N GLY A 79 19.77 -9.16 -8.69
CA GLY A 79 19.81 -10.00 -9.90
C GLY A 79 18.87 -9.54 -11.02
N GLY A 80 18.21 -8.39 -10.88
CA GLY A 80 17.28 -7.85 -11.89
C GLY A 80 15.91 -8.53 -11.95
N GLN A 81 15.57 -9.37 -10.97
CA GLN A 81 14.24 -10.00 -10.89
C GLN A 81 13.24 -9.07 -10.21
N GLN A 82 11.97 -9.11 -10.65
CA GLN A 82 10.89 -8.36 -10.02
C GLN A 82 10.25 -9.19 -8.91
N MET A 83 9.93 -8.55 -7.79
CA MET A 83 9.30 -9.22 -6.65
C MET A 83 8.37 -8.27 -5.90
N ALA A 84 7.22 -8.79 -5.47
CA ALA A 84 6.34 -8.10 -4.54
C ALA A 84 6.81 -8.37 -3.11
N VAL A 85 7.06 -7.32 -2.33
CA VAL A 85 7.50 -7.41 -0.94
C VAL A 85 6.68 -6.51 -0.03
N GLN A 86 6.59 -6.87 1.25
CA GLN A 86 6.04 -6.00 2.27
C GLN A 86 7.13 -5.06 2.79
N ILE A 87 6.85 -3.77 2.81
CA ILE A 87 7.72 -2.74 3.38
C ILE A 87 6.89 -1.98 4.41
N GLN A 88 7.49 -1.64 5.56
CA GLN A 88 6.82 -0.79 6.54
C GLN A 88 6.43 0.53 5.88
N THR A 89 5.16 0.92 6.00
CA THR A 89 4.62 2.11 5.33
C THR A 89 5.34 3.38 5.77
N ALA A 90 5.83 3.42 7.02
CA ALA A 90 6.64 4.51 7.56
C ALA A 90 8.01 4.68 6.87
N ASN A 91 8.49 3.65 6.17
CA ASN A 91 9.76 3.67 5.44
C ASN A 91 9.56 3.99 3.95
N LEU A 92 8.37 4.46 3.56
CA LEU A 92 8.03 4.80 2.19
C LEU A 92 7.71 6.30 2.08
N ALA A 93 8.15 6.91 0.99
CA ALA A 93 7.76 8.25 0.60
C ALA A 93 7.26 8.24 -0.85
N LYS A 94 6.32 9.14 -1.18
CA LYS A 94 5.91 9.35 -2.56
C LYS A 94 7.11 9.85 -3.35
N ARG A 95 7.38 9.23 -4.49
CA ARG A 95 8.39 9.72 -5.42
C ARG A 95 7.70 10.67 -6.39
N GLU A 96 8.05 11.95 -6.33
CA GLU A 96 7.61 12.85 -7.39
C GLU A 96 8.30 12.45 -8.70
N PRO A 97 7.58 12.45 -9.83
CA PRO A 97 8.24 12.34 -11.12
C PRO A 97 9.26 13.49 -11.22
N ALA A 98 10.51 13.17 -11.54
CA ALA A 98 11.53 14.18 -11.73
C ALA A 98 11.01 15.19 -12.76
N ALA A 99 10.82 16.43 -12.34
CA ALA A 99 10.48 17.51 -13.27
C ALA A 99 11.63 17.65 -14.25
N GLY A 100 11.43 17.20 -15.49
CA GLY A 100 12.38 17.37 -16.59
C GLY A 100 13.45 16.29 -16.68
N GLY A 101 13.17 15.29 -17.52
CA GLY A 101 14.19 14.50 -18.19
C GLY A 101 13.84 14.45 -19.68
N GLU A 102 14.04 15.57 -20.38
CA GLU A 102 14.16 15.55 -21.84
C GLU A 102 15.48 14.87 -22.21
N ALA A 103 15.37 13.74 -22.92
CA ALA A 103 16.08 13.40 -24.16
C ALA A 103 15.81 11.94 -24.51
#